data_AF-G9YEV9-F1
#
_entry.id   AF-G9YEV9-F1
#
_cell.length_a   1.000
_cell.length_b   1.000
_cell.length_c   1.000
_cell.angle_alpha   90.00
_cell.angle_beta   90.00
_cell.angle_gamma   90.00
#
_symmetry.space_group_name_H-M   'P 1'
#
loop_
_entity.id
_entity.type
_entity.pdbx_description
1 polymer ?
#
loop_
_entity_poly.entity_id
_entity_poly.type
_entity_poly.pdbx_seq_one_letter_code
_entity_poly.pdbx_strand_id
1 'polypeptide(L)'
;MAGAFHFFAHEVGGYMDTKKWTEHFKRDLPVFYEATRKFYRKELEPGKYKGISGGFGCYGERGAESTMLRLRFAGGIIEQRDLQSLITLIEKHKVEMVHYTTCQSLQLHHLTETQVLSLTADPL
;
A
#
# COMPACT_ATOMS: atom_id res chain seq x y z
N MET A 1 -10.92 -19.28 1.57
CA MET A 1 -11.28 -18.45 2.74
C MET A 1 -10.58 -17.10 2.62
N ALA A 2 -11.36 -16.03 2.59
CA ALA A 2 -10.84 -14.67 2.47
C ALA A 2 -10.35 -14.17 3.84
N GLY A 3 -9.03 -14.11 4.03
CA GLY A 3 -8.41 -13.45 5.18
C GLY A 3 -8.37 -11.95 4.94
N ALA A 4 -9.44 -11.25 5.28
CA ALA A 4 -9.44 -9.80 5.39
C ALA A 4 -8.77 -9.41 6.70
N PHE A 5 -7.49 -9.00 6.65
CA PHE A 5 -6.84 -8.42 7.80
C PHE A 5 -7.45 -7.03 8.08
N HIS A 6 -7.97 -6.91 9.30
CA HIS A 6 -8.73 -5.80 9.83
C HIS A 6 -7.79 -4.62 10.14
N PHE A 7 -8.00 -3.48 9.50
CA PHE A 7 -7.42 -2.20 9.92
C PHE A 7 -8.44 -1.50 10.83
N PHE A 8 -8.19 -1.52 12.15
CA PHE A 8 -8.94 -0.73 13.13
C PHE A 8 -8.23 0.61 13.34
N ALA A 9 -8.91 1.73 13.07
CA ALA A 9 -8.61 3.02 13.67
C ALA A 9 -9.74 3.39 14.64
N HIS A 10 -9.37 3.88 15.82
CA HIS A 10 -10.27 4.58 16.71
C HIS A 10 -9.47 5.77 17.29
N GLU A 11 -10.06 6.97 17.20
CA GLU A 11 -9.51 8.25 17.65
C GLU A 11 -9.37 8.35 19.17
N VAL A 12 -8.33 9.06 19.64
CA VAL A 12 -8.47 10.27 20.48
C VAL A 12 -7.22 11.16 20.26
N GLY A 13 -7.42 12.41 19.83
CA GLY A 13 -6.54 13.55 20.13
C GLY A 13 -5.07 13.51 19.71
N GLY A 14 -4.69 14.37 18.76
CA GLY A 14 -3.44 15.14 18.88
C GLY A 14 -2.10 14.39 18.89
N TYR A 15 -1.98 13.22 18.27
CA TYR A 15 -0.70 12.69 17.79
C TYR A 15 -1.03 11.56 16.79
N MET A 16 -0.47 11.60 15.59
CA MET A 16 -0.54 10.46 14.69
C MET A 16 0.51 9.48 15.21
N ASP A 17 0.09 8.59 16.11
CA ASP A 17 1.01 7.60 16.66
C ASP A 17 1.43 6.67 15.52
N THR A 18 2.67 6.83 15.07
CA THR A 18 3.39 5.97 14.12
C THR A 18 3.49 4.50 14.58
N LYS A 19 2.92 4.17 15.75
CA LYS A 19 2.84 2.82 16.34
C LYS A 19 1.62 2.00 15.92
N LYS A 20 1.41 1.82 14.62
CA LYS A 20 0.63 0.67 14.11
C LYS A 20 1.26 -0.06 12.93
N TRP A 21 2.55 0.16 12.69
CA TRP A 21 3.39 -0.89 12.11
C TRP A 21 3.67 -1.90 13.20
N THR A 22 2.84 -2.94 13.33
CA THR A 22 3.19 -4.07 14.21
C THR A 22 4.55 -4.61 13.77
N GLU A 23 5.43 -4.96 14.70
CA GLU A 23 6.79 -5.46 14.40
C GLU A 23 6.76 -6.61 13.38
N HIS A 24 5.66 -7.35 13.34
CA HIS A 24 5.33 -8.34 12.34
C HIS A 24 5.42 -7.81 10.89
N PHE A 25 4.82 -6.65 10.58
CA PHE A 25 4.90 -6.06 9.25
C PHE A 25 6.33 -5.66 8.87
N LYS A 26 7.09 -5.11 9.82
CA LYS A 26 8.50 -4.76 9.60
C LYS A 26 9.35 -5.99 9.28
N ARG A 27 9.07 -7.13 9.93
CA ARG A 27 9.74 -8.40 9.67
C ARG A 27 9.46 -8.94 8.27
N ASP A 28 8.26 -8.69 7.74
CA ASP A 28 7.84 -9.22 6.45
C ASP A 28 8.16 -8.29 5.27
N LEU A 29 8.57 -7.04 5.53
CA LEU A 29 9.01 -6.09 4.49
C LEU A 29 10.10 -6.63 3.56
N PRO A 30 11.17 -7.30 4.04
CA PRO A 30 12.18 -7.87 3.15
C PRO A 30 11.59 -8.91 2.19
N VAL A 31 10.66 -9.74 2.68
CA VAL A 31 9.99 -10.75 1.85
C VAL A 31 9.11 -10.09 0.79
N PHE A 32 8.37 -9.05 1.18
CA PHE A 32 7.58 -8.24 0.26
C PHE A 32 8.44 -7.59 -0.82
N TYR A 33 9.54 -6.93 -0.44
CA TYR A 33 10.44 -6.25 -1.39
C TYR A 33 11.05 -7.23 -2.40
N GLU A 34 11.50 -8.40 -1.94
CA GLU A 34 12.01 -9.44 -2.83
C GLU A 34 10.92 -9.99 -3.75
N ALA A 35 9.69 -10.19 -3.24
CA ALA A 35 8.57 -10.62 -4.07
C ALA A 35 8.20 -9.58 -5.13
N THR A 36 8.20 -8.29 -4.78
CA THR A 36 7.97 -7.18 -5.72
C THR A 36 9.05 -7.16 -6.80
N ARG A 37 10.33 -7.23 -6.44
CA ARG A 37 11.43 -7.34 -7.43
C ARG A 37 11.24 -8.51 -8.39
N LYS A 38 10.93 -9.70 -7.87
CA LYS A 38 10.69 -10.90 -8.69
C LYS A 38 9.47 -10.76 -9.59
N PHE A 39 8.42 -10.09 -9.13
CA PHE A 39 7.22 -9.83 -9.93
C PHE A 39 7.56 -8.95 -11.15
N TYR A 40 8.28 -7.84 -10.96
CA TYR A 40 8.69 -6.96 -12.07
C TYR A 40 9.69 -7.60 -13.02
N ARG A 41 10.54 -8.50 -12.54
CA ARG A 41 11.43 -9.33 -13.39
C ARG A 41 10.71 -10.48 -14.11
N LYS A 42 9.40 -10.64 -13.91
CA LYS A 42 8.60 -11.78 -14.43
C LYS A 42 9.06 -13.15 -13.92
N GLU A 43 9.75 -13.19 -12.78
CA GLU A 43 10.18 -14.41 -12.10
C GLU A 43 9.11 -14.95 -11.14
N LEU A 44 8.07 -14.15 -10.86
CA LEU A 44 6.98 -14.48 -9.96
C LEU A 44 5.62 -14.21 -10.61
N GLU A 45 4.88 -15.28 -10.88
CA GLU A 45 3.54 -15.19 -11.48
C GLU A 45 2.56 -14.36 -10.62
N PRO A 46 1.61 -13.62 -11.23
CA PRO A 46 0.72 -12.69 -10.53
C PRO A 46 -0.06 -13.32 -9.36
N GLY A 47 -0.49 -14.58 -9.49
CA GLY A 47 -1.20 -15.29 -8.42
C GLY A 47 -0.32 -15.56 -7.20
N LYS A 48 0.95 -15.92 -7.41
CA LYS A 48 1.93 -16.11 -6.32
C LYS A 48 2.32 -14.77 -5.70
N TYR A 49 2.54 -13.76 -6.54
CA TYR A 49 2.82 -12.40 -6.07
C TYR A 49 1.70 -11.90 -5.15
N LYS A 50 0.44 -11.97 -5.59
CA LYS A 50 -0.74 -11.58 -4.80
C LYS A 50 -0.81 -12.29 -3.45
N GLY A 51 -0.41 -13.56 -3.37
CA GLY A 51 -0.37 -14.32 -2.12
C GLY A 51 0.58 -13.73 -1.08
N ILE A 52 1.66 -13.09 -1.52
CA ILE A 52 2.68 -12.46 -0.67
C ILE A 52 2.36 -10.96 -0.47
N SER A 53 2.08 -10.24 -1.56
CA SER A 53 1.93 -8.78 -1.58
C SER A 53 0.56 -8.29 -1.10
N GLY A 54 -0.47 -9.14 -1.15
CA GLY A 54 -1.84 -8.76 -0.87
C GLY A 54 -2.07 -8.30 0.58
N GLY A 55 -1.27 -8.79 1.53
CA GLY A 55 -1.28 -8.33 2.92
C GLY A 55 -0.79 -6.89 3.09
N PHE A 56 0.04 -6.41 2.17
CA PHE A 56 0.54 -5.03 2.10
C PHE A 56 -0.37 -4.13 1.26
N GLY A 57 -1.52 -4.65 0.78
CA GLY A 57 -2.42 -3.91 -0.11
C GLY A 57 -1.85 -3.69 -1.52
N CYS A 58 -0.75 -4.35 -1.88
CA CYS A 58 -0.11 -4.21 -3.20
C CYS A 58 -0.54 -5.37 -4.12
N TYR A 59 -1.01 -5.04 -5.33
CA TYR A 59 -1.54 -6.01 -6.28
C TYR A 59 -0.97 -5.76 -7.68
N GLY A 60 -0.59 -6.82 -8.38
CA GLY A 60 -0.23 -6.73 -9.80
C GLY A 60 -1.42 -6.32 -10.66
N GLU A 61 -1.21 -5.38 -11.57
CA GLU A 61 -2.20 -5.00 -12.58
C GLU A 61 -2.21 -6.01 -13.74
N ARG A 62 -3.21 -5.90 -14.61
CA ARG A 62 -3.34 -6.78 -15.77
C ARG A 62 -2.11 -6.61 -16.69
N GLY A 63 -1.57 -7.73 -17.17
CA GLY A 63 -0.32 -7.73 -17.96
C GLY A 63 0.95 -7.77 -17.11
N ALA A 64 0.83 -7.65 -15.79
CA ALA A 64 1.94 -7.72 -14.84
C ALA A 64 3.05 -6.69 -15.06
N GLU A 65 2.77 -5.58 -15.75
CA GLU A 65 3.74 -4.51 -16.01
C GLU A 65 3.81 -3.45 -14.91
N SER A 66 2.79 -3.42 -14.05
CA SER A 66 2.62 -2.42 -13.02
C SER A 66 1.85 -2.99 -11.84
N THR A 67 1.78 -2.22 -10.77
CA THR A 67 1.04 -2.59 -9.57
C THR A 67 0.11 -1.47 -9.11
N MET A 68 -0.87 -1.84 -8.30
CA MET A 68 -1.75 -0.94 -7.58
C MET A 68 -1.57 -1.11 -6.08
N LEU A 69 -1.43 0.00 -5.36
CA LEU A 69 -1.40 0.02 -3.90
C LEU A 69 -2.74 0.53 -3.35
N ARG A 70 -3.38 -0.27 -2.50
CA ARG A 70 -4.65 0.08 -1.84
C ARG A 70 -4.39 0.57 -0.42
N LEU A 71 -4.72 1.84 -0.18
CA LEU A 71 -4.77 2.46 1.14
C LEU A 71 -6.19 2.30 1.70
N ARG A 72 -6.30 1.69 2.89
CA ARG A 72 -7.57 1.53 3.60
C ARG A 72 -7.62 2.51 4.76
N PHE A 73 -8.70 3.27 4.81
CA PHE A 73 -8.99 4.18 5.91
C PHE A 73 -10.17 3.61 6.69
N ALA A 74 -10.05 3.55 8.03
CA ALA A 74 -11.13 3.04 8.85
C ALA A 74 -12.37 3.92 8.69
N GLY A 75 -13.51 3.32 8.34
CA GLY A 75 -14.74 4.05 8.04
C GLY A 75 -14.64 5.02 6.85
N GLY A 76 -13.56 4.98 6.06
CA GLY A 76 -13.34 5.90 4.94
C GLY A 76 -12.95 7.31 5.32
N ILE A 77 -12.64 7.57 6.60
CA ILE A 77 -12.30 8.90 7.09
C ILE A 77 -10.80 9.14 6.87
N ILE A 78 -10.47 10.22 6.18
CA ILE A 78 -9.10 10.70 6.02
C ILE A 78 -9.01 12.04 6.74
N GLU A 79 -8.21 12.09 7.80
CA GLU A 79 -7.95 13.34 8.53
C GLU A 79 -7.21 14.34 7.65
N GLN A 80 -7.40 15.63 7.88
CA GLN A 80 -6.76 16.69 7.08
C GLN A 80 -5.23 16.54 7.04
N ARG A 81 -4.61 16.18 8.17
CA ARG A 81 -3.15 15.99 8.25
C ARG A 81 -2.71 14.78 7.41
N ASP A 82 -3.45 13.68 7.47
CA ASP A 82 -3.14 12.43 6.75
C ASP A 82 -3.30 12.65 5.25
N LEU A 83 -4.31 13.44 4.86
CA LEU A 83 -4.52 13.86 3.48
C LEU A 83 -3.37 14.73 2.98
N GLN A 84 -2.84 15.66 3.79
CA GLN A 84 -1.70 16.48 3.42
C GLN A 84 -0.42 15.66 3.25
N SER A 85 -0.16 14.70 4.15
CA SER A 85 0.92 13.72 3.99
C SER A 85 0.76 12.92 2.70
N LEU A 86 -0.46 12.45 2.41
CA LEU A 86 -0.75 11.67 1.21
C LEU A 86 -0.50 12.48 -0.06
N ILE A 87 -0.94 13.75 -0.12
CA ILE A 87 -0.66 14.66 -1.25
C ILE A 87 0.85 14.78 -1.46
N THR A 88 1.60 15.00 -0.38
CA THR A 88 3.06 15.15 -0.42
C THR A 88 3.75 13.89 -0.96
N LEU A 89 3.28 12.70 -0.54
CA LEU A 89 3.77 11.41 -1.04
C LEU A 89 3.43 11.21 -2.53
N ILE A 90 2.19 11.49 -2.94
CA ILE A 90 1.75 11.39 -4.34
C ILE A 90 2.64 12.26 -5.24
N GLU A 91 2.90 13.50 -4.84
CA GLU A 91 3.76 14.44 -5.57
C GLU A 91 5.22 13.97 -5.59
N LYS A 92 5.78 13.60 -4.43
CA LYS A 92 7.18 13.15 -4.28
C LYS A 92 7.49 11.94 -5.16
N HIS A 93 6.58 10.96 -5.19
CA HIS A 93 6.76 9.72 -5.94
C HIS A 93 6.16 9.78 -7.35
N LYS A 94 5.62 10.94 -7.76
CA LYS A 94 5.02 11.15 -9.09
C LYS A 94 3.98 10.09 -9.43
N VAL A 95 3.05 9.84 -8.50
CA VAL A 95 1.96 8.89 -8.74
C VAL A 95 1.02 9.47 -9.79
N GLU A 96 0.86 8.76 -10.90
CA GLU A 96 0.13 9.27 -12.07
C GLU A 96 -1.39 9.18 -11.91
N MET A 97 -1.87 8.19 -11.16
CA MET A 97 -3.30 7.92 -11.04
C MET A 97 -3.69 7.55 -9.62
N VAL A 98 -4.68 8.27 -9.10
CA VAL A 98 -5.32 8.04 -7.83
C VAL A 98 -6.80 7.76 -8.05
N HIS A 99 -7.29 6.65 -7.52
CA HIS A 99 -8.68 6.22 -7.68
C HIS A 99 -9.36 6.04 -6.32
N TYR A 100 -10.44 6.80 -6.10
CA TYR A 100 -11.34 6.60 -4.98
C TYR A 100 -12.30 5.45 -5.27
N THR A 101 -12.37 4.49 -4.35
CA THR A 101 -13.23 3.32 -4.52
C THR A 101 -14.53 3.46 -3.74
N THR A 102 -15.57 2.74 -4.18
CA THR A 102 -16.85 2.64 -3.47
C THR A 102 -16.72 1.93 -2.11
N CYS A 103 -15.60 1.25 -1.84
CA CYS A 103 -15.29 0.58 -0.57
C CYS A 103 -14.41 1.45 0.35
N GLN A 104 -14.56 2.77 0.30
CA GLN A 104 -13.93 3.69 1.26
C GLN A 104 -12.40 3.54 1.33
N SER A 105 -11.79 3.18 0.20
CA SER A 105 -10.35 3.00 0.04
C SER A 105 -9.85 3.87 -1.11
N LEU A 106 -8.57 4.22 -1.07
CA LEU A 106 -7.87 4.92 -2.13
C LEU A 106 -6.87 3.98 -2.78
N GLN A 107 -6.80 4.01 -4.10
CA GLN A 107 -5.91 3.16 -4.89
C GLN A 107 -4.94 4.03 -5.69
N LEU A 108 -3.65 3.74 -5.55
CA LEU A 108 -2.59 4.33 -6.37
C LEU A 108 -2.29 3.34 -7.48
N HIS A 109 -2.47 3.75 -8.74
CA HIS A 109 -2.36 2.88 -9.91
C HIS A 109 -1.07 3.14 -10.70
N HIS A 110 -0.74 2.20 -11.58
CA HIS A 110 0.40 2.28 -12.51
C HIS A 110 1.75 2.49 -11.81
N LEU A 111 1.87 2.00 -10.58
CA LEU A 111 3.11 2.10 -9.83
C LEU A 111 4.15 1.19 -10.49
N THR A 112 5.37 1.71 -10.59
CA THR A 112 6.59 0.98 -10.98
C THR A 112 7.21 0.27 -9.77
N GLU A 113 8.17 -0.63 -10.02
CA GLU A 113 8.94 -1.29 -8.96
C GLU A 113 9.50 -0.28 -7.96
N THR A 114 10.19 0.75 -8.45
CA THR A 114 10.84 1.77 -7.62
C THR A 114 9.81 2.51 -6.76
N GLN A 115 8.68 2.92 -7.35
CA GLN A 115 7.63 3.62 -6.62
C GLN A 115 7.01 2.77 -5.53
N VAL A 116 6.76 1.48 -5.78
CA VAL A 116 6.24 0.58 -4.72
C VAL A 116 7.20 0.54 -3.54
N LEU A 117 8.48 0.25 -3.82
CA LEU A 117 9.49 0.09 -2.78
C LEU A 117 9.66 1.39 -1.97
N SER A 118 9.68 2.54 -2.64
CA SER A 118 9.88 3.84 -2.00
C SER A 118 8.64 4.32 -1.24
N LEU A 119 7.43 4.15 -1.78
CA LEU A 119 6.17 4.47 -1.09
C LEU A 119 5.99 3.68 0.20
N THR A 120 6.40 2.41 0.22
CA THR A 120 6.29 1.57 1.43
C THR A 120 7.40 1.80 2.45
N ALA A 121 8.49 2.46 2.06
CA ALA A 121 9.60 2.81 2.95
C ALA A 121 9.42 4.18 3.60
N ASP A 122 8.72 5.11 2.94
CA ASP A 122 8.42 6.43 3.47
C ASP A 122 7.27 6.37 4.50
N PRO A 123 7.40 7.01 5.67
CA PRO A 123 6.29 7.15 6.60
C PRO A 123 5.26 8.15 6.07
N LEU A 124 3.98 7.79 6.17
CA LEU A 124 2.82 8.68 6.03
C LEU A 124 2.67 9.60 7.25
#